data_AF-A0A7M3MLW2-F1
#
_entry.id   AF-A0A7M3MLW2-F1
#
_cell.length_a   1.000
_cell.length_b   1.000
_cell.length_c   1.000
_cell.angle_alpha   90.00
_cell.angle_beta   90.00
_cell.angle_gamma   90.00
#
_symmetry.space_group_name_H-M   'P 1'
#
loop_
_entity.id
_entity.type
_entity.pdbx_description
1 polymer ?
#
loop_
_entity_poly.entity_id
_entity_poly.type
_entity_poly.pdbx_seq_one_letter_code
_entity_poly.pdbx_strand_id
1 'polypeptide(L)'
;MEGLLVSDTPTVLFLCVHNAGRSQMASGWLRHLAGDRVQVLSGGSAPAETINPSAVEAMAEKGIDITDQYPKPWTDETVGVADVIVSMGCGDACPVLPGKRYLDWELEDPAGKGVDSVRPIRDDIEQRVRRLMDELGVEPADA
;
A
#
# COMPACT_ATOMS: atom_id res chain seq x y z
N MET A 1 -28.55 -15.43 -20.07
CA MET A 1 -27.74 -14.24 -20.33
C MET A 1 -26.69 -14.24 -19.24
N GLU A 2 -25.47 -14.56 -19.66
CA GLU A 2 -24.33 -15.00 -18.87
C GLU A 2 -24.07 -14.21 -17.58
N GLY A 3 -23.84 -14.96 -16.50
CA GLY A 3 -23.28 -14.45 -15.26
C GLY A 3 -21.89 -13.89 -15.54
N LEU A 4 -21.77 -12.58 -15.42
CA LEU A 4 -20.50 -11.86 -15.44
C LEU A 4 -19.63 -12.44 -14.31
N LEU A 5 -18.54 -13.09 -14.69
CA LEU A 5 -17.49 -13.52 -13.77
C LEU A 5 -16.93 -12.27 -13.10
N VAL A 6 -17.45 -11.92 -11.92
CA VAL A 6 -16.74 -11.02 -11.01
C VAL A 6 -15.60 -11.88 -10.48
N SER A 7 -14.39 -11.67 -10.98
CA SER A 7 -13.22 -12.13 -10.24
C SER A 7 -13.24 -11.37 -8.92
N ASP A 8 -13.52 -12.06 -7.81
CA ASP A 8 -13.44 -11.55 -6.43
C ASP A 8 -11.97 -11.27 -6.05
N THR A 9 -11.23 -10.54 -6.88
CA THR A 9 -9.87 -10.11 -6.59
C THR A 9 -9.97 -9.00 -5.55
N PRO A 10 -9.55 -9.22 -4.29
CA PRO A 10 -9.70 -8.22 -3.25
C PRO A 10 -8.93 -6.95 -3.61
N THR A 11 -9.53 -5.81 -3.30
CA THR A 11 -8.91 -4.50 -3.52
C THR A 11 -8.39 -3.92 -2.22
N VAL A 12 -7.10 -3.62 -2.16
CA VAL A 12 -6.43 -3.03 -0.99
C VAL A 12 -5.96 -1.62 -1.30
N LEU A 13 -6.35 -0.66 -0.46
CA LEU A 13 -5.95 0.74 -0.56
C LEU A 13 -5.01 1.13 0.59
N PHE A 14 -3.78 1.51 0.24
CA PHE A 14 -2.77 1.99 1.19
C PHE A 14 -2.74 3.52 1.28
N LEU A 15 -2.94 4.08 2.47
CA LEU A 15 -2.99 5.51 2.72
C LEU A 15 -1.85 5.97 3.63
N CYS A 16 -1.16 7.05 3.26
CA CYS A 16 -0.28 7.78 4.17
C CYS A 16 -0.35 9.29 3.88
N VAL A 17 0.38 10.16 4.58
CA VAL A 17 0.29 11.61 4.35
C VAL A 17 0.71 11.98 2.93
N HIS A 18 1.93 11.63 2.52
CA HIS A 18 2.54 12.14 1.29
C HIS A 18 2.41 11.22 0.07
N ASN A 19 1.88 10.01 0.23
CA ASN A 19 1.89 8.96 -0.80
C ASN A 19 3.26 8.73 -1.46
N ALA A 20 4.35 8.94 -0.73
CA ALA A 20 5.71 8.92 -1.25
C ALA A 20 6.64 7.90 -0.55
N GLY A 21 6.24 7.35 0.60
CA GLY A 21 7.06 6.46 1.42
C GLY A 21 6.31 5.20 1.81
N ARG A 22 5.79 5.16 3.05
CA ARG A 22 5.09 4.00 3.64
C ARG A 22 4.06 3.35 2.72
N SER A 23 3.12 4.13 2.16
CA SER A 23 2.11 3.58 1.25
C SER A 23 2.65 3.07 -0.08
N GLN A 24 3.76 3.62 -0.58
CA GLN A 24 4.42 3.14 -1.81
C GLN A 24 5.21 1.85 -1.55
N MET A 25 5.88 1.75 -0.40
CA MET A 25 6.53 0.50 0.00
C MET A 25 5.52 -0.62 0.21
N ALA A 26 4.40 -0.32 0.89
CA ALA A 26 3.33 -1.30 1.12
C ALA A 26 2.67 -1.76 -0.19
N SER A 27 2.41 -0.83 -1.11
CA SER A 27 1.85 -1.17 -2.42
C SER A 27 2.84 -1.99 -3.26
N GLY A 28 4.14 -1.64 -3.24
CA GLY A 28 5.21 -2.38 -3.90
C GLY A 28 5.32 -3.81 -3.39
N TRP A 29 5.35 -4.01 -2.07
CA TRP A 29 5.38 -5.35 -1.46
C TRP A 29 4.17 -6.19 -1.86
N LEU A 30 2.95 -5.63 -1.75
CA LEU A 30 1.75 -6.39 -2.04
C LEU A 30 1.66 -6.78 -3.52
N ARG A 31 2.01 -5.88 -4.45
CA ARG A 31 2.07 -6.20 -5.88
C ARG A 31 3.12 -7.27 -6.17
N HIS A 32 4.30 -7.13 -5.58
CA HIS A 32 5.39 -8.08 -5.78
C HIS A 32 5.02 -9.48 -5.28
N LEU A 33 4.40 -9.58 -4.10
CA LEU A 33 4.07 -10.86 -3.47
C LEU A 33 2.78 -11.49 -3.99
N ALA A 34 1.75 -10.69 -4.31
CA ALA A 34 0.44 -11.22 -4.70
C ALA A 34 0.23 -11.29 -6.23
N GLY A 35 1.01 -10.56 -7.01
CA GLY A 35 0.78 -10.43 -8.46
C GLY A 35 -0.63 -9.93 -8.75
N ASP A 36 -1.29 -10.56 -9.73
CA ASP A 36 -2.65 -10.19 -10.16
C ASP A 36 -3.77 -10.71 -9.22
N ARG A 37 -3.42 -11.36 -8.10
CA ARG A 37 -4.39 -11.90 -7.14
C ARG A 37 -4.97 -10.84 -6.21
N VAL A 38 -4.43 -9.62 -6.22
CA VAL A 38 -4.91 -8.48 -5.42
C VAL A 38 -4.83 -7.21 -6.25
N GLN A 39 -5.89 -6.42 -6.24
CA GLN A 39 -5.85 -5.08 -6.80
C GLN A 39 -5.27 -4.11 -5.78
N VAL A 40 -4.15 -3.47 -6.12
CA VAL A 40 -3.38 -2.62 -5.18
C VAL A 40 -3.47 -1.15 -5.55
N LEU A 41 -4.10 -0.38 -4.66
CA LEU A 41 -4.24 1.06 -4.75
C LEU A 41 -3.43 1.75 -3.64
N SER A 42 -3.07 3.02 -3.88
CA SER A 42 -2.47 3.86 -2.84
C SER A 42 -2.84 5.33 -3.04
N GLY A 43 -2.90 6.09 -1.95
CA GLY A 43 -3.14 7.53 -2.00
C GLY A 43 -2.58 8.25 -0.78
N GLY A 44 -2.68 9.58 -0.78
CA GLY A 44 -2.28 10.39 0.38
C GLY A 44 -3.06 11.68 0.56
N SER A 45 -3.03 12.20 1.78
CA SER A 45 -3.83 13.36 2.21
C SER A 45 -3.23 14.67 1.72
N ALA A 46 -1.91 14.71 1.62
CA ALA A 46 -1.12 15.81 1.09
C ALA A 46 0.01 15.23 0.23
N PRO A 47 -0.28 14.74 -1.00
CA PRO A 47 0.71 14.08 -1.85
C PRO A 47 1.96 14.93 -2.08
N ALA A 48 3.13 14.32 -2.01
CA ALA A 48 4.39 14.98 -2.39
C ALA A 48 4.51 15.08 -3.92
N GLU A 49 5.52 15.81 -4.41
CA GLU A 49 5.78 15.91 -5.85
C GLU A 49 6.38 14.63 -6.44
N THR A 50 7.17 13.90 -5.65
CA THR A 50 7.91 12.71 -6.09
C THR A 50 7.93 11.64 -5.00
N ILE A 51 8.21 10.40 -5.39
CA ILE A 51 8.44 9.29 -4.44
C ILE A 51 9.71 9.58 -3.64
N ASN A 52 9.71 9.22 -2.36
CA ASN A 52 10.87 9.37 -1.50
C ASN A 52 12.04 8.53 -2.05
N PRO A 53 13.17 9.14 -2.43
CA PRO A 53 14.33 8.41 -2.97
C PRO A 53 14.85 7.32 -2.02
N SER A 54 14.81 7.55 -0.70
CA SER A 54 15.20 6.56 0.30
C SER A 54 14.28 5.33 0.28
N ALA A 55 13.00 5.50 -0.05
CA ALA A 55 12.06 4.39 -0.20
C ALA A 55 12.32 3.60 -1.49
N VAL A 56 12.62 4.30 -2.60
CA VAL A 56 13.03 3.68 -3.87
C VAL A 56 14.27 2.82 -3.64
N GLU A 57 15.31 3.38 -3.02
CA GLU A 57 16.56 2.68 -2.73
C GLU A 57 16.32 1.44 -1.84
N ALA A 58 15.56 1.60 -0.76
CA ALA A 58 15.26 0.49 0.15
C ALA A 58 14.47 -0.64 -0.53
N MET A 59 13.52 -0.33 -1.41
CA MET A 59 12.74 -1.35 -2.13
C MET A 59 13.57 -2.04 -3.21
N ALA A 60 14.43 -1.30 -3.91
CA ALA A 60 15.33 -1.84 -4.92
C ALA A 60 16.32 -2.87 -4.35
N GLU A 61 16.77 -2.71 -3.11
CA GLU A 61 17.58 -3.72 -2.40
C GLU A 61 16.89 -5.08 -2.26
N LYS A 62 15.55 -5.10 -2.29
CA LYS A 62 14.73 -6.32 -2.25
C LYS A 62 14.28 -6.78 -3.64
N GLY A 63 14.76 -6.13 -4.70
CA GLY A 63 14.37 -6.42 -6.09
C GLY A 63 12.98 -5.89 -6.46
N ILE A 64 12.45 -4.91 -5.72
CA ILE A 64 11.13 -4.32 -5.99
C ILE A 64 11.34 -2.90 -6.51
N ASP A 65 10.94 -2.68 -7.76
CA ASP A 65 10.89 -1.35 -8.36
C ASP A 65 9.55 -0.68 -8.05
N ILE A 66 9.59 0.54 -7.54
CA ILE A 66 8.41 1.39 -7.26
C ILE A 66 8.46 2.71 -8.04
N THR A 67 9.42 2.87 -8.95
CA THR A 67 9.66 4.14 -9.68
C THR A 67 8.63 4.43 -10.78
N ASP A 68 7.86 3.43 -11.18
CA ASP A 68 6.73 3.55 -12.11
C ASP A 68 5.47 4.16 -11.44
N GLN A 69 5.48 4.27 -10.11
CA GLN A 69 4.42 4.89 -9.33
C GLN A 69 4.64 6.41 -9.19
N TYR A 70 3.60 7.11 -8.76
CA TYR A 70 3.68 8.53 -8.41
C TYR A 70 2.76 8.85 -7.22
N PRO A 71 3.12 9.86 -6.40
CA PRO A 71 2.25 10.32 -5.33
C PRO A 71 0.94 10.90 -5.88
N LYS A 72 -0.19 10.50 -5.30
CA LYS A 72 -1.52 10.95 -5.70
C LYS A 72 -2.49 11.02 -4.53
N PRO A 73 -3.52 11.89 -4.60
CA PRO A 73 -4.58 11.87 -3.61
C PRO A 73 -5.40 10.58 -3.76
N TRP A 74 -6.03 10.14 -2.68
CA TRP A 74 -7.14 9.21 -2.83
C TRP A 74 -8.37 9.97 -3.32
N THR A 75 -9.29 9.25 -3.95
CA THR A 75 -10.58 9.76 -4.41
C THR A 75 -11.70 8.93 -3.81
N ASP A 76 -12.91 9.47 -3.72
CA ASP A 76 -14.09 8.72 -3.26
C ASP A 76 -14.29 7.42 -4.06
N GLU A 77 -13.92 7.41 -5.33
CA GLU A 77 -13.92 6.21 -6.17
C GLU A 77 -12.93 5.16 -5.64
N THR A 78 -11.66 5.52 -5.41
CA THR A 78 -10.65 4.57 -4.89
C THR A 78 -11.02 4.01 -3.52
N VAL A 79 -11.63 4.83 -2.65
CA VAL A 79 -12.10 4.40 -1.33
C VAL A 79 -13.35 3.52 -1.47
N GLY A 80 -14.23 3.84 -2.41
CA GLY A 80 -15.45 3.09 -2.70
C GLY A 80 -15.21 1.68 -3.22
N VAL A 81 -14.18 1.49 -4.06
CA VAL A 81 -13.83 0.16 -4.60
C VAL A 81 -12.96 -0.68 -3.67
N ALA A 82 -12.27 -0.08 -2.70
CA ALA A 82 -11.40 -0.81 -1.78
C ALA A 82 -12.19 -1.71 -0.84
N ASP A 83 -11.79 -2.96 -0.66
CA ASP A 83 -12.34 -3.87 0.36
C ASP A 83 -11.64 -3.67 1.70
N VAL A 84 -10.32 -3.44 1.64
CA VAL A 84 -9.46 -3.15 2.79
C VAL A 84 -8.77 -1.80 2.61
N ILE A 85 -8.85 -0.96 3.62
CA ILE A 85 -8.16 0.33 3.68
C ILE A 85 -7.13 0.27 4.80
N VAL A 86 -5.86 0.51 4.46
CA VAL A 86 -4.73 0.49 5.39
C VAL A 86 -4.21 1.90 5.58
N SER A 87 -4.43 2.47 6.77
CA SER A 87 -3.89 3.76 7.21
C SER A 87 -2.47 3.59 7.74
N MET A 88 -1.57 4.51 7.36
CA MET A 88 -0.20 4.60 7.86
C MET A 88 0.11 6.06 8.23
N GLY A 89 -0.63 6.60 9.19
CA GLY A 89 -0.39 7.93 9.76
C GLY A 89 -1.04 9.10 9.01
N CYS A 90 -2.11 8.86 8.25
CA CYS A 90 -2.97 9.94 7.71
C CYS A 90 -3.77 10.68 8.80
N GLY A 91 -3.90 10.09 10.01
CA GLY A 91 -4.67 10.66 11.11
C GLY A 91 -6.15 10.86 10.75
N ASP A 92 -6.74 11.95 11.24
CA ASP A 92 -8.16 12.30 11.03
C ASP A 92 -8.52 12.60 9.57
N ALA A 93 -7.54 12.69 8.67
CA ALA A 93 -7.80 12.90 7.25
C ALA A 93 -8.32 11.63 6.55
N CYS A 94 -8.17 10.45 7.16
CA CYS A 94 -8.54 9.20 6.50
C CYS A 94 -10.07 9.04 6.34
N PRO A 95 -10.53 8.59 5.16
CA PRO A 95 -11.96 8.47 4.86
C PRO A 95 -12.59 7.34 5.67
N VAL A 96 -13.84 7.54 6.12
CA VAL A 96 -14.61 6.53 6.86
C VAL A 96 -15.91 6.23 6.12
N LEU A 97 -15.88 5.16 5.34
CA LEU A 97 -17.03 4.52 4.71
C LEU A 97 -17.50 3.30 5.52
N PRO A 98 -18.82 3.14 5.76
CA PRO A 98 -19.37 1.97 6.42
C PRO A 98 -19.19 0.70 5.58
N GLY A 99 -19.03 -0.45 6.25
CA GLY A 99 -18.93 -1.76 5.58
C GLY A 99 -17.56 -2.08 4.98
N LYS A 100 -16.57 -1.20 5.14
CA LYS A 100 -15.17 -1.44 4.73
C LYS A 100 -14.33 -1.95 5.90
N ARG A 101 -13.30 -2.75 5.60
CA ARG A 101 -12.31 -3.18 6.60
C ARG A 101 -11.21 -2.14 6.72
N TYR A 102 -11.00 -1.60 7.91
CA TYR A 102 -9.91 -0.65 8.19
C TYR A 102 -8.81 -1.31 9.01
N LEU A 103 -7.57 -1.08 8.61
CA LEU A 103 -6.37 -1.41 9.38
C LEU A 103 -5.59 -0.12 9.62
N ASP A 104 -5.08 0.05 10.84
CA ASP A 104 -4.17 1.15 11.16
C ASP A 104 -2.80 0.57 11.49
N TRP A 105 -1.82 0.91 10.68
CA TRP A 105 -0.44 0.48 10.84
C TRP A 105 0.38 1.65 11.39
N GLU A 106 0.59 1.62 12.70
CA GLU A 106 1.52 2.51 13.37
C GLU A 106 2.95 2.17 12.91
N LEU A 107 3.51 3.06 12.10
CA LEU A 107 4.85 2.99 11.53
C LEU A 107 5.55 4.33 11.77
N GLU A 108 6.83 4.28 12.12
CA GLU A 108 7.66 5.47 12.21
C GLU A 108 7.66 6.25 10.88
N ASP A 109 7.75 7.58 10.97
CA ASP A 109 7.81 8.41 9.76
C ASP A 109 9.23 8.41 9.17
N PRO A 110 9.41 7.97 7.92
CA PRO A 110 10.70 8.01 7.23
C PRO A 110 11.04 9.40 6.66
N ALA A 111 10.14 10.40 6.76
CA ALA A 111 10.33 11.70 6.14
C ALA A 111 11.62 12.39 6.61
N GLY A 112 12.44 12.84 5.64
CA GLY A 112 13.71 13.51 5.90
C GLY A 112 14.83 12.61 6.43
N LYS A 113 14.59 11.29 6.57
CA LYS A 113 15.60 10.32 6.99
C LYS A 113 16.25 9.63 5.77
N GLY A 114 17.51 9.21 5.93
CA GLY A 114 18.22 8.43 4.92
C GLY A 114 17.73 6.99 4.82
N VAL A 115 18.19 6.27 3.78
CA VAL A 115 17.82 4.86 3.51
C VAL A 115 17.98 3.94 4.73
N ASP A 116 19.00 4.15 5.56
CA ASP A 116 19.25 3.35 6.78
C ASP A 116 18.05 3.33 7.73
N SER A 117 17.34 4.46 7.86
CA SER A 117 16.14 4.55 8.69
C SER A 117 14.89 4.00 8.00
N VAL A 118 14.90 3.90 6.67
CA VAL A 118 13.78 3.37 5.88
C VAL A 118 13.80 1.85 5.84
N ARG A 119 14.97 1.21 5.85
CA ARG A 119 15.10 -0.26 5.87
C ARG A 119 14.28 -0.96 6.96
N PRO A 120 14.34 -0.59 8.25
CA PRO A 120 13.52 -1.24 9.27
C PRO A 120 12.02 -1.04 9.03
N ILE A 121 11.61 0.11 8.50
CA ILE A 121 10.20 0.39 8.16
C ILE A 121 9.76 -0.48 6.97
N ARG A 122 10.61 -0.62 5.94
CA ARG A 122 10.38 -1.52 4.81
C ARG A 122 10.16 -2.96 5.28
N ASP A 123 11.01 -3.44 6.18
CA ASP A 123 10.98 -4.82 6.66
C ASP A 123 9.77 -5.06 7.60
N ASP A 124 9.34 -4.07 8.38
CA ASP A 124 8.08 -4.14 9.15
C ASP A 124 6.85 -4.18 8.20
N ILE A 125 6.84 -3.31 7.18
CA ILE A 125 5.78 -3.30 6.16
C ILE A 125 5.69 -4.66 5.46
N GLU A 126 6.82 -5.30 5.11
CA GLU A 126 6.83 -6.63 4.49
C GLU A 126 6.07 -7.64 5.36
N GLN A 127 6.37 -7.70 6.65
CA GLN A 127 5.74 -8.64 7.59
C GLN A 127 4.24 -8.39 7.69
N ARG A 128 3.82 -7.12 7.74
CA ARG A 128 2.41 -6.74 7.80
C ARG A 128 1.66 -7.04 6.51
N VAL A 129 2.30 -6.86 5.36
CA VAL A 129 1.74 -7.23 4.04
C VAL A 129 1.54 -8.74 3.95
N ARG A 130 2.53 -9.54 4.37
CA ARG A 130 2.40 -11.01 4.39
C ARG A 130 1.24 -11.46 5.27
N ARG A 131 1.12 -10.90 6.48
CA ARG A 131 -0.01 -11.16 7.35
C ARG A 131 -1.35 -10.74 6.75
N LEU A 132 -1.40 -9.60 6.07
CA LEU A 132 -2.60 -9.15 5.36
C LEU A 132 -2.99 -10.14 4.26
N MET A 133 -2.02 -10.66 3.50
CA MET A 133 -2.27 -11.69 2.49
C MET A 133 -2.84 -12.97 3.10
N ASP A 134 -2.27 -13.45 4.21
CA ASP A 134 -2.78 -14.61 4.95
C ASP A 134 -4.23 -14.40 5.40
N GLU A 135 -4.54 -13.22 5.93
CA GLU A 135 -5.89 -12.85 6.37
C GLU A 135 -6.88 -12.70 5.21
N LEU A 136 -6.39 -12.43 3.99
CA LEU A 136 -7.18 -12.40 2.75
C LEU A 136 -7.25 -13.77 2.06
N GLY A 137 -6.53 -14.78 2.55
CA GLY A 137 -6.43 -16.09 1.89
C GLY A 137 -5.70 -16.03 0.54
N VAL A 138 -4.80 -15.06 0.37
CA VAL A 138 -4.03 -14.87 -0.86
C VAL A 138 -2.67 -15.52 -0.70
N GLU A 139 -2.45 -16.62 -1.40
CA GLU A 139 -1.13 -17.24 -1.48
C GLU A 139 -0.15 -16.33 -2.25
N PRO A 140 1.17 -16.40 -1.96
CA PRO A 140 2.18 -15.71 -2.75
C PRO A 140 2.18 -16.16 -4.21
N ALA A 141 2.35 -15.22 -5.14
CA ALA A 141 2.61 -15.54 -6.54
C ALA A 141 3.89 -16.38 -6.64
N ASP A 142 3.82 -17.50 -7.35
CA ASP A 142 4.99 -18.33 -7.61
C ASP A 142 6.00 -17.50 -8.42
N ALA A 143 7.24 -17.41 -7.92
CA ALA A 143 8.35 -16.71 -8.55
C ALA A 143 8.96 -17.49 -9.72
#